data_AF-A0A511N4Z3-F1
#
_entry.id   AF-A0A511N4Z3-F1
#
_cell.length_a   1.000
_cell.length_b   1.000
_cell.length_c   1.000
_cell.angle_alpha   90.00
_cell.angle_beta   90.00
_cell.angle_gamma   90.00
#
_symmetry.space_group_name_H-M   'P 1'
#
loop_
_entity.id
_entity.type
_entity.pdbx_description
1 polymer ?
#
loop_
_entity_poly.entity_id
_entity_poly.type
_entity_poly.pdbx_seq_one_letter_code
_entity_poly.pdbx_strand_id
1 'polypeptide(L)'
;MSPAVRAWLFGLLGWGAMGLVAFAPLQWELKLAFWVVILNVTDDFAGRWFGYIGILLGLLGFYHPTESWWVAYPLLFFVLWAFLVLKHTLHVYGVIIGMLGVLGLFAALKIAVPLLDPSMRLLTSNTLTLPVLVSFLIASVIHVWVFFSTNRTNSLKTEAA
;
A
#
# COMPACT_ATOMS: atom_id res chain seq x y z
N MET A 1 -24.01 -7.79 -13.62
CA MET A 1 -23.54 -7.98 -12.23
C MET A 1 -23.63 -6.65 -11.49
N SER A 2 -24.11 -6.62 -10.24
CA SER A 2 -24.27 -5.37 -9.50
C SER A 2 -22.90 -4.75 -9.13
N PRO A 3 -22.81 -3.42 -8.93
CA PRO A 3 -21.58 -2.78 -8.47
C PRO A 3 -21.02 -3.38 -7.17
N ALA A 4 -21.90 -3.73 -6.23
CA ALA A 4 -21.52 -4.36 -4.97
C ALA A 4 -20.85 -5.73 -5.20
N VAL A 5 -21.43 -6.58 -6.04
CA VAL A 5 -20.84 -7.91 -6.33
C VAL A 5 -19.48 -7.77 -7.01
N ARG A 6 -19.28 -6.76 -7.89
CA ARG A 6 -17.97 -6.47 -8.50
C ARG A 6 -16.94 -6.10 -7.45
N ALA A 7 -17.28 -5.19 -6.56
CA ALA A 7 -16.41 -4.73 -5.49
C ALA A 7 -15.95 -5.91 -4.61
N TRP A 8 -16.89 -6.78 -4.20
CA TRP A 8 -16.58 -7.98 -3.44
C TRP A 8 -15.66 -8.95 -4.18
N LEU A 9 -15.91 -9.21 -5.47
CA LEU A 9 -15.04 -10.09 -6.25
C LEU A 9 -13.62 -9.53 -6.35
N PHE A 10 -13.46 -8.23 -6.64
CA PHE A 10 -12.14 -7.60 -6.64
C PHE A 10 -11.45 -7.69 -5.27
N GLY A 11 -12.21 -7.54 -4.19
CA GLY A 11 -11.70 -7.62 -2.83
C GLY A 11 -11.16 -9.00 -2.48
N LEU A 12 -11.96 -10.03 -2.77
CA LEU A 12 -11.58 -11.43 -2.54
C LEU A 12 -10.39 -11.85 -3.43
N LEU A 13 -10.39 -11.42 -4.69
CA LEU A 13 -9.25 -11.65 -5.59
C LEU A 13 -7.98 -10.96 -5.07
N GLY A 14 -8.10 -9.73 -4.58
CA GLY A 14 -7.01 -8.98 -3.98
C GLY A 14 -6.41 -9.67 -2.75
N TRP A 15 -7.25 -10.11 -1.82
CA TRP A 15 -6.81 -10.89 -0.66
C TRP A 15 -6.21 -12.23 -1.04
N GLY A 16 -6.79 -12.93 -2.02
CA GLY A 16 -6.22 -14.15 -2.58
C GLY A 16 -4.82 -13.90 -3.15
N ALA A 17 -4.64 -12.82 -3.93
CA ALA A 17 -3.35 -12.43 -4.48
C ALA A 17 -2.33 -12.07 -3.37
N MET A 18 -2.75 -11.37 -2.31
CA MET A 18 -1.89 -11.13 -1.14
C MET A 18 -1.46 -12.43 -0.47
N GLY A 19 -2.39 -13.36 -0.25
CA GLY A 19 -2.08 -14.69 0.27
C GLY A 19 -1.05 -15.41 -0.60
N LEU A 20 -1.25 -15.43 -1.91
CA LEU A 20 -0.28 -16.00 -2.85
C LEU A 20 1.10 -15.33 -2.74
N VAL A 21 1.17 -14.00 -2.63
CA VAL A 21 2.43 -13.26 -2.45
C VAL A 21 3.11 -13.61 -1.13
N ALA A 22 2.37 -13.75 -0.03
CA ALA A 22 2.93 -14.16 1.26
C ALA A 22 3.65 -15.51 1.18
N PHE A 23 3.04 -16.48 0.49
CA PHE A 23 3.57 -17.84 0.37
C PHE A 23 4.49 -18.06 -0.85
N ALA A 24 4.59 -17.12 -1.78
CA ALA A 24 5.45 -17.25 -2.95
C ALA A 24 6.95 -17.38 -2.56
N PRO A 25 7.78 -18.09 -3.34
CA PRO A 25 9.22 -18.19 -3.09
C PRO A 25 9.98 -16.94 -3.59
N LEU A 26 9.49 -15.74 -3.25
CA LEU A 26 10.08 -14.45 -3.61
C LEU A 26 10.95 -13.91 -2.48
N GLN A 27 11.90 -13.04 -2.83
CA GLN A 27 12.60 -12.21 -1.86
C GLN A 27 11.58 -11.33 -1.10
N TRP A 28 11.81 -11.12 0.20
CA TRP A 28 10.85 -10.46 1.08
C TRP A 28 10.59 -9.00 0.66
N GLU A 29 11.59 -8.33 0.07
CA GLU A 29 11.47 -6.99 -0.50
C GLU A 29 10.43 -6.95 -1.62
N LEU A 30 10.46 -7.94 -2.52
CA LEU A 30 9.50 -8.07 -3.60
C LEU A 30 8.12 -8.45 -3.08
N LYS A 31 8.04 -9.32 -2.06
CA LYS A 31 6.77 -9.63 -1.40
C LYS A 31 6.13 -8.37 -0.84
N LEU A 32 6.89 -7.53 -0.14
CA LEU A 32 6.40 -6.26 0.39
C LEU A 32 5.97 -5.30 -0.71
N ALA A 33 6.75 -5.19 -1.79
CA ALA A 33 6.41 -4.32 -2.90
C ALA A 33 5.07 -4.73 -3.53
N PHE A 34 4.92 -6.01 -3.88
CA PHE A 34 3.67 -6.54 -4.39
C PHE A 34 2.53 -6.38 -3.38
N TRP A 35 2.79 -6.59 -2.10
CA TRP A 35 1.81 -6.38 -1.04
C TRP A 35 1.26 -4.96 -1.05
N VAL A 36 2.13 -3.94 -1.02
CA VAL A 36 1.75 -2.52 -1.03
C VAL A 36 0.91 -2.19 -2.27
N VAL A 37 1.34 -2.66 -3.45
CA VAL A 37 0.62 -2.41 -4.71
C VAL A 37 -0.75 -3.08 -4.67
N ILE A 38 -0.80 -4.40 -4.42
CA ILE A 38 -2.05 -5.17 -4.40
C ILE A 38 -3.01 -4.59 -3.37
N LEU A 39 -2.53 -4.18 -2.20
CA LEU A 39 -3.34 -3.59 -1.15
C LEU A 39 -4.04 -2.32 -1.58
N ASN A 40 -3.28 -1.37 -2.14
CA ASN A 40 -3.85 -0.10 -2.56
C ASN A 40 -4.79 -0.27 -3.76
N VAL A 41 -4.44 -1.12 -4.72
CA VAL A 41 -5.29 -1.45 -5.86
C VAL A 41 -6.59 -2.10 -5.37
N THR A 42 -6.48 -3.13 -4.53
CA THR A 42 -7.66 -3.81 -3.98
C THR A 42 -8.56 -2.82 -3.26
N ASP A 43 -8.01 -1.94 -2.44
CA ASP A 43 -8.77 -0.93 -1.73
C ASP A 43 -9.51 0.06 -2.65
N ASP A 44 -8.89 0.43 -3.78
CA ASP A 44 -9.49 1.34 -4.75
C ASP A 44 -10.64 0.70 -5.56
N PHE A 45 -10.54 -0.59 -5.90
CA PHE A 45 -11.53 -1.27 -6.74
C PHE A 45 -12.59 -2.08 -5.96
N ALA A 46 -12.22 -2.61 -4.79
CA ALA A 46 -13.09 -3.42 -3.96
C ALA A 46 -13.87 -2.62 -2.91
N GLY A 47 -13.47 -1.36 -2.72
CA GLY A 47 -14.02 -0.48 -1.70
C GLY A 47 -13.14 -0.41 -0.45
N ARG A 48 -13.33 0.68 0.28
CA ARG A 48 -12.38 1.29 1.23
C ARG A 48 -11.96 0.41 2.42
N TRP A 49 -12.67 -0.67 2.71
CA TRP A 49 -12.41 -1.49 3.90
C TRP A 49 -11.56 -2.73 3.60
N PHE A 50 -11.47 -3.14 2.34
CA PHE A 50 -10.61 -4.25 1.93
C PHE A 50 -9.12 -3.93 2.11
N GLY A 51 -8.72 -2.66 1.96
CA GLY A 51 -7.34 -2.22 2.21
C GLY A 51 -6.92 -2.37 3.67
N TYR A 52 -7.78 -2.02 4.63
CA TYR A 52 -7.46 -2.15 6.06
C TYR A 52 -7.30 -3.61 6.50
N ILE A 53 -8.17 -4.50 6.00
CA ILE A 53 -8.02 -5.94 6.24
C ILE A 53 -6.78 -6.46 5.51
N GLY A 54 -6.51 -5.97 4.30
CA GLY A 54 -5.28 -6.25 3.56
C GLY A 54 -4.02 -5.84 4.30
N ILE A 55 -4.04 -4.77 5.11
CA ILE A 55 -2.92 -4.46 6.00
C ILE A 55 -2.74 -5.61 6.99
N LEU A 56 -3.81 -6.01 7.69
CA LEU A 56 -3.77 -7.05 8.72
C LEU A 56 -3.34 -8.42 8.17
N LEU A 57 -3.62 -8.72 6.91
CA LEU A 57 -3.15 -9.96 6.28
C LEU A 57 -1.62 -10.04 6.25
N GLY A 58 -0.88 -8.95 6.39
CA GLY A 58 0.58 -8.98 6.47
C GLY A 58 1.08 -9.63 7.77
N LEU A 59 0.20 -9.78 8.76
CA LEU A 59 0.45 -10.60 9.95
C LEU A 59 0.67 -12.07 9.59
N LEU A 60 0.18 -12.55 8.43
CA LEU A 60 0.44 -13.91 7.96
C LEU A 60 1.93 -14.17 7.73
N GLY A 61 2.72 -13.13 7.44
CA GLY A 61 4.17 -13.24 7.31
C GLY A 61 4.87 -13.68 8.61
N PHE A 62 4.21 -13.57 9.78
CA PHE A 62 4.74 -14.04 11.05
C PHE A 62 4.63 -15.56 11.26
N TYR A 63 3.93 -16.30 10.39
CA TYR A 63 3.95 -17.78 10.44
C TYR A 63 5.28 -18.36 9.95
N HIS A 64 6.00 -17.65 9.08
CA HIS A 64 7.34 -18.00 8.61
C HIS A 64 8.21 -16.73 8.54
N PRO A 65 8.52 -16.11 9.69
CA PRO A 65 9.13 -14.80 9.71
C PRO A 65 10.60 -14.87 9.31
N THR A 66 11.03 -13.95 8.46
CA THR A 66 12.46 -13.60 8.34
C THR A 66 12.82 -12.60 9.42
N GLU A 67 14.09 -12.51 9.81
CA GLU A 67 14.57 -11.48 10.76
C GLU A 67 14.18 -10.07 10.28
N SER A 68 14.26 -9.82 8.98
CA SER A 68 13.86 -8.55 8.35
C SER A 68 12.35 -8.26 8.47
N TRP A 69 11.48 -9.29 8.50
CA TRP A 69 10.03 -9.09 8.55
C TRP A 69 9.57 -8.47 9.87
N TRP A 70 10.20 -8.86 10.99
CA TRP A 70 9.92 -8.31 12.32
C TRP A 70 10.16 -6.80 12.41
N VAL A 71 11.11 -6.29 11.63
CA VAL A 71 11.43 -4.85 11.60
C VAL A 71 10.63 -4.13 10.52
N ALA A 72 10.57 -4.69 9.31
CA ALA A 72 9.97 -4.02 8.17
C ALA A 72 8.44 -3.91 8.28
N TYR A 73 7.76 -4.95 8.78
CA TYR A 73 6.30 -4.97 8.79
C TYR A 73 5.68 -3.92 9.72
N PRO A 74 6.09 -3.73 11.00
CA PRO A 74 5.52 -2.68 11.85
C PRO A 74 5.67 -1.28 11.25
N LEU A 75 6.84 -0.97 10.70
CA LEU A 75 7.08 0.29 9.99
C LEU A 75 6.13 0.46 8.80
N LEU A 76 6.02 -0.56 7.96
CA LEU A 76 5.13 -0.52 6.81
C LEU A 76 3.65 -0.48 7.19
N PHE A 77 3.26 -1.16 8.28
CA PHE A 77 1.91 -1.09 8.84
C PHE A 77 1.53 0.36 9.14
N PHE A 78 2.37 1.08 9.90
CA PHE A 78 2.09 2.46 10.25
C PHE A 78 2.05 3.37 9.03
N VAL A 79 2.98 3.20 8.10
CA VAL A 79 3.04 4.00 6.87
C VAL A 79 1.84 3.75 5.96
N LEU A 80 1.49 2.48 5.73
CA LEU A 80 0.33 2.09 4.91
C LEU A 80 -0.97 2.55 5.55
N TRP A 81 -1.11 2.38 6.86
CA TRP A 81 -2.28 2.84 7.58
C TRP A 81 -2.44 4.36 7.48
N ALA A 82 -1.37 5.13 7.75
CA ALA A 82 -1.39 6.58 7.62
C ALA A 82 -1.70 7.01 6.18
N PHE A 83 -1.11 6.34 5.18
CA PHE A 83 -1.39 6.60 3.77
C PHE A 83 -2.85 6.33 3.41
N LEU A 84 -3.42 5.19 3.85
CA LEU A 84 -4.83 4.86 3.62
C LEU A 84 -5.76 5.85 4.32
N VAL A 85 -5.45 6.26 5.55
CA VAL A 85 -6.23 7.29 6.26
C VAL A 85 -6.21 8.60 5.48
N LEU A 86 -5.03 9.07 5.07
CA LEU A 86 -4.90 10.31 4.32
C LEU A 86 -5.63 10.23 2.97
N LYS A 87 -5.47 9.14 2.21
CA LYS A 87 -6.13 8.99 0.91
C LYS A 87 -7.65 8.99 1.03
N HIS A 88 -8.21 8.36 2.06
CA HIS A 88 -9.66 8.32 2.25
C HIS A 88 -10.24 9.60 2.83
N THR A 89 -9.45 10.35 3.60
CA THR A 89 -9.89 11.61 4.21
C THR A 89 -9.80 12.78 3.22
N LEU A 90 -8.73 12.81 2.41
CA LEU A 90 -8.37 13.96 1.58
C LEU A 90 -8.39 13.66 0.07
N HIS A 91 -8.84 12.46 -0.34
CA HIS A 91 -8.94 12.03 -1.73
C HIS A 91 -7.59 12.21 -2.48
N VAL A 92 -7.59 12.85 -3.65
CA VAL A 92 -6.39 13.09 -4.46
C VAL A 92 -5.31 13.87 -3.69
N TYR A 93 -5.71 14.85 -2.87
CA TYR A 93 -4.76 15.59 -2.03
C TYR A 93 -4.14 14.71 -0.94
N GLY A 94 -4.91 13.74 -0.44
CA GLY A 94 -4.46 12.74 0.53
C GLY A 94 -3.35 11.86 0.01
N VAL A 95 -3.43 11.46 -1.27
CA VAL A 95 -2.36 10.71 -1.93
C VAL A 95 -1.08 11.53 -2.03
N ILE A 96 -1.18 12.81 -2.40
CA ILE A 96 0.00 13.69 -2.51
C ILE A 96 0.65 13.88 -1.14
N ILE A 97 -0.14 14.24 -0.13
CA ILE A 97 0.37 14.45 1.24
C ILE A 97 0.93 13.13 1.80
N GLY A 98 0.24 12.02 1.58
CA GLY A 98 0.70 10.69 1.95
C GLY A 98 2.06 10.35 1.31
N MET A 99 2.25 10.65 0.02
CA MET A 99 3.53 10.46 -0.67
C MET A 99 4.66 11.31 -0.11
N LEU A 100 4.39 12.58 0.17
CA LEU A 100 5.37 13.42 0.83
C LEU A 100 5.72 12.89 2.23
N GLY A 101 4.74 12.35 2.95
CA GLY A 101 4.96 11.68 4.24
C GLY A 101 5.84 10.44 4.13
N VAL A 102 5.57 9.55 3.17
CA VAL A 102 6.40 8.35 2.93
C VAL A 102 7.84 8.75 2.56
N LEU A 103 8.00 9.68 1.62
CA LEU A 103 9.31 10.18 1.20
C LEU A 103 10.06 10.84 2.37
N GLY A 104 9.38 11.70 3.12
CA GLY A 104 9.92 12.39 4.29
C GLY A 104 10.37 11.42 5.38
N LEU A 105 9.59 10.36 5.64
CA LEU A 105 9.97 9.31 6.59
C LEU A 105 11.24 8.59 6.16
N PHE A 106 11.34 8.12 4.92
CA PHE A 106 12.54 7.41 4.47
C PHE A 106 13.77 8.32 4.42
N ALA A 107 13.60 9.60 4.05
CA ALA A 107 14.67 10.59 4.14
C ALA A 107 15.13 10.79 5.60
N ALA A 108 14.18 10.93 6.54
CA ALA A 108 14.48 11.06 7.96
C ALA A 108 15.18 9.82 8.51
N LEU A 109 14.74 8.61 8.16
CA LEU A 109 15.39 7.36 8.57
C LEU A 109 16.83 7.26 8.05
N LYS A 110 17.09 7.67 6.80
CA LYS A 110 18.47 7.71 6.25
C LYS A 110 19.41 8.64 7.00
N ILE A 111 18.89 9.68 7.65
CA ILE A 111 19.69 10.64 8.44
C ILE A 111 19.78 10.17 9.90
N ALA A 112 18.65 9.81 10.51
CA ALA A 112 18.55 9.52 11.94
C ALA A 112 19.17 8.18 12.32
N VAL A 113 18.98 7.14 11.51
CA VAL A 113 19.46 5.78 11.85
C VAL A 113 20.98 5.72 11.99
N PRO A 114 21.81 6.28 11.08
CA PRO A 114 23.26 6.29 11.27
C PRO A 114 23.74 7.05 12.51
N LEU A 115 22.93 7.98 13.02
CA LEU A 115 23.25 8.78 14.22
C LEU A 115 22.87 8.06 15.52
N LEU A 116 21.85 7.19 15.48
CA LEU A 116 21.33 6.49 16.66
C LEU A 116 21.88 5.07 16.79
N ASP A 117 21.90 4.33 15.68
CA ASP A 117 22.37 2.95 15.62
C ASP A 117 22.85 2.59 14.20
N PRO A 118 24.18 2.63 13.95
CA PRO A 118 24.77 2.30 12.65
C PRO A 118 24.55 0.84 12.22
N SER A 119 24.14 -0.05 13.14
CA SER A 119 23.91 -1.46 12.84
C SER A 119 22.57 -1.71 12.12
N MET A 120 21.62 -0.77 12.19
CA MET A 120 20.30 -0.86 11.54
C MET A 120 20.34 -0.56 10.03
N ARG A 121 21.14 -1.35 9.30
CA ARG A 121 21.39 -1.19 7.86
C ARG A 121 20.14 -1.41 7.00
N LEU A 122 19.16 -2.17 7.47
CA LEU A 122 17.96 -2.49 6.72
C LEU A 122 17.12 -1.25 6.42
N LEU A 123 16.96 -0.36 7.41
CA LEU A 123 16.11 0.85 7.32
C LEU A 123 16.70 1.93 6.42
N THR A 124 18.02 1.88 6.20
CA THR A 124 18.75 2.83 5.35
C THR A 124 19.11 2.23 3.99
N SER A 125 18.93 0.92 3.82
CA SER A 125 19.25 0.20 2.60
C SER A 125 18.30 0.56 1.46
N ASN A 126 18.87 0.64 0.25
CA ASN A 126 18.10 0.77 -0.97
C ASN A 126 17.33 -0.51 -1.31
N THR A 127 17.70 -1.67 -0.76
CA THR A 127 16.95 -2.92 -0.95
C THR A 127 15.56 -2.84 -0.35
N LEU A 128 15.37 -2.14 0.77
CA LEU A 128 14.06 -1.87 1.35
C LEU A 128 13.42 -0.59 0.78
N THR A 129 14.19 0.50 0.74
CA THR A 129 13.66 1.84 0.42
C THR A 129 13.08 1.91 -0.99
N LEU A 130 13.82 1.41 -2.00
CA LEU A 130 13.45 1.60 -3.39
C LEU A 130 12.16 0.82 -3.76
N PRO A 131 12.03 -0.48 -3.43
CA PRO A 131 10.79 -1.20 -3.71
C PRO A 131 9.57 -0.57 -3.03
N VAL A 132 9.71 -0.08 -1.79
CA VAL A 132 8.62 0.59 -1.07
C VAL A 132 8.20 1.87 -1.79
N LEU A 133 9.15 2.76 -2.12
CA LEU A 133 8.84 4.01 -2.81
C LEU A 133 8.21 3.78 -4.19
N VAL A 134 8.75 2.82 -4.95
CA VAL A 134 8.19 2.44 -6.26
C VAL A 134 6.75 1.92 -6.12
N SER A 135 6.50 1.09 -5.12
CA SER A 135 5.17 0.52 -4.88
C SER A 135 4.14 1.58 -4.53
N PHE A 136 4.52 2.51 -3.67
CA PHE A 136 3.70 3.65 -3.29
C PHE A 136 3.44 4.60 -4.45
N LEU A 137 4.43 4.83 -5.33
CA LEU A 137 4.25 5.62 -6.54
C LEU A 137 3.25 4.95 -7.50
N ILE A 138 3.43 3.66 -7.77
CA ILE A 138 2.50 2.87 -8.62
C ILE A 138 1.08 2.95 -8.05
N ALA A 139 0.92 2.67 -6.76
CA ALA A 139 -0.36 2.75 -6.07
C ALA A 139 -1.00 4.15 -6.19
N SER A 140 -0.21 5.20 -6.02
CA SER A 140 -0.67 6.59 -6.11
C SER A 140 -1.16 6.94 -7.52
N VAL A 141 -0.41 6.54 -8.55
CA VAL A 141 -0.81 6.74 -9.95
C VAL A 141 -2.13 6.02 -10.26
N ILE A 142 -2.26 4.78 -9.81
CA ILE A 142 -3.49 4.01 -9.99
C ILE A 142 -4.66 4.68 -9.27
N HIS A 143 -4.49 5.11 -8.01
CA HIS A 143 -5.54 5.78 -7.25
C HIS A 143 -6.05 7.05 -7.96
N VAL A 144 -5.12 7.90 -8.41
CA VAL A 144 -5.46 9.13 -9.14
C VAL A 144 -6.23 8.79 -10.42
N TRP A 145 -5.80 7.78 -11.16
CA TRP A 145 -6.50 7.33 -12.36
C TRP A 145 -7.91 6.78 -12.05
N VAL A 146 -8.07 5.96 -11.01
CA VAL A 146 -9.37 5.43 -10.57
C VAL A 146 -10.30 6.57 -10.17
N PHE A 147 -9.81 7.54 -9.40
CA PHE A 147 -10.59 8.70 -8.99
C PHE A 147 -11.12 9.51 -10.19
N PHE A 148 -10.27 9.83 -11.16
CA PHE A 148 -10.71 10.60 -12.32
C PHE A 148 -11.62 9.81 -13.27
N SER A 149 -11.36 8.51 -13.47
CA SER A 149 -12.21 7.67 -14.33
C SER A 149 -13.63 7.47 -13.74
N THR A 150 -13.74 7.34 -12.42
CA THR A 150 -15.02 7.22 -11.72
C THR A 150 -15.78 8.55 -11.65
N ASN A 151 -15.09 9.67 -11.40
CA ASN A 151 -15.76 10.98 -11.38
C ASN A 151 -16.25 11.43 -12.77
N ARG A 152 -15.47 11.17 -13.83
CA ARG A 152 -15.89 11.48 -15.21
C ARG A 152 -17.13 10.70 -15.64
N THR A 153 -17.27 9.46 -15.19
CA THR A 153 -18.45 8.65 -15.52
C THR A 153 -19.69 9.05 -14.72
N ASN A 154 -19.52 9.64 -13.52
CA ASN A 154 -20.62 10.17 -12.74
C ASN A 154 -21.13 11.50 -13.30
N SER A 155 -20.25 12.42 -13.72
CA SER A 155 -20.67 13.73 -14.27
C SER A 155 -21.54 13.59 -15.52
N LEU A 156 -21.18 12.67 -16.43
CA LEU A 156 -21.94 12.39 -17.66
C LEU A 156 -23.35 11.82 -17.40
N LYS A 157 -23.55 11.13 -16.28
CA LYS A 157 -24.88 10.60 -15.91
C LYS A 157 -25.81 11.66 -15.36
N THR A 158 -25.27 12.65 -14.65
CA THR A 158 -26.03 13.80 -14.15
C THR A 158 -26.44 14.79 -15.25
N GLU A 159 -25.70 14.85 -16.36
CA GLU A 159 -26.06 15.70 -17.50
C GLU A 159 -27.12 15.07 -18.43
N ALA A 160 -27.30 13.74 -18.35
CA ALA A 160 -28.24 12.98 -19.17
C ALA A 160 -29.57 12.66 -18.46
N ALA A 161 -29.76 13.14 -17.22
CA ALA A 161 -30.94 12.93 -16.39
C ALA A 161 -31.66 14.25 -16.12
#